data_AF-A0A9P9QBS5-F1
#
_entry.id   AF-A0A9P9QBS5-F1
#
_cell.length_a   1.000
_cell.length_b   1.000
_cell.length_c   1.000
_cell.angle_alpha   90.00
_cell.angle_beta   90.00
_cell.angle_gamma   90.00
#
_symmetry.space_group_name_H-M   'P 1'
#
loop_
_entity.id
_entity.type
_entity.pdbx_description
1 polymer ?
#
loop_
_entity_poly.entity_id
_entity_poly.type
_entity_poly.pdbx_seq_one_letter_code
_entity_poly.pdbx_strand_id
1 'polypeptide(L)'
;MTMIRDPDLPHPSAQPPPDPNDGVSLSIGNAPQFPPPGFGPREPITTFVSALPPTPYEEQKELGDSKRTLTYVQVQQKVLKYLETQSPHSLNSRQARTWTQAIDSTGSKTPRADEALRLCYYMRKQGYDSYSKIQDTTINLYVVNQDSCTRDPRHDHLYWKQNIATNEVEFMAPSPGARSARRNAVPNVEMLFQTFDRSNSLSSSAAAGNYTTGQRAAIAAAEACVQIQLEQEPHDPDALAAAIQHLEELRDEL
;
A
#
# COMPACT_ATOMS: atom_id res chain seq x y z
N MET A 1 15.41 58.09 23.45
CA MET A 1 14.82 59.01 22.45
C MET A 1 13.86 58.18 21.64
N THR A 2 12.60 58.18 22.07
CA THR A 2 11.59 57.19 21.72
C THR A 2 10.77 57.76 20.55
N MET A 3 10.93 57.20 19.35
CA MET A 3 10.13 57.63 18.19
C MET A 3 8.81 56.86 18.17
N ILE A 4 7.75 57.58 18.51
CA ILE A 4 6.35 57.22 18.31
C ILE A 4 6.09 57.28 16.81
N ARG A 5 5.65 56.17 16.20
CA ARG A 5 5.18 56.14 14.81
C ARG A 5 3.66 56.17 14.78
N ASP A 6 3.15 57.10 13.98
CA ASP A 6 1.76 57.40 13.72
C ASP A 6 0.94 56.21 13.19
N PRO A 7 -0.37 56.17 13.48
CA PRO A 7 -1.30 55.19 12.94
C PRO A 7 -1.69 55.51 11.49
N ASP A 8 -1.54 54.51 10.61
CA ASP A 8 -1.97 54.53 9.22
C ASP A 8 -3.50 54.74 9.11
N LEU A 9 -3.88 55.73 8.30
CA LEU A 9 -5.25 56.05 7.93
C LEU A 9 -5.81 55.02 6.92
N PRO A 10 -7.09 54.65 7.01
CA PRO A 10 -7.72 53.77 6.04
C PRO A 10 -7.92 54.49 4.69
N HIS A 11 -7.34 53.92 3.64
CA HIS A 11 -7.57 54.35 2.26
C HIS A 11 -9.03 54.10 1.84
N PRO A 12 -9.71 55.09 1.23
CA PRO A 12 -11.04 54.88 0.66
C PRO A 12 -10.96 53.95 -0.55
N SER A 13 -11.65 52.82 -0.49
CA SER A 13 -11.81 51.89 -1.60
C SER A 13 -12.48 52.59 -2.77
N ALA A 14 -11.72 52.79 -3.85
CA ALA A 14 -12.25 53.21 -5.13
C ALA A 14 -13.17 52.10 -5.68
N GLN A 15 -14.44 52.43 -5.87
CA GLN A 15 -15.41 51.57 -6.54
C GLN A 15 -14.95 51.33 -7.98
N PRO A 16 -14.85 50.07 -8.44
CA PRO A 16 -14.50 49.78 -9.83
C PRO A 16 -15.58 50.31 -10.78
N PRO A 17 -15.20 50.75 -11.99
CA PRO A 17 -16.15 51.27 -12.97
C PRO A 17 -17.16 50.20 -13.39
N PRO A 18 -18.42 50.59 -13.67
CA PRO A 18 -19.45 49.67 -14.13
C PRO A 18 -19.07 49.07 -15.50
N ASP A 19 -19.29 47.77 -15.62
CA ASP A 19 -18.98 46.97 -16.81
C ASP A 19 -19.94 47.34 -17.95
N PRO A 20 -19.47 47.78 -19.13
CA PRO A 20 -20.33 48.21 -20.24
C PRO A 20 -21.08 47.06 -20.96
N ASN A 21 -21.04 45.83 -20.45
CA ASN A 21 -21.74 44.67 -21.03
C ASN A 21 -23.13 44.38 -20.43
N ASP A 22 -23.67 45.27 -19.58
CA ASP A 22 -25.05 45.21 -19.07
C ASP A 22 -26.08 45.58 -20.14
N GLY A 23 -26.23 44.76 -21.18
CA GLY A 23 -27.24 45.06 -22.18
C GLY A 23 -27.34 44.15 -23.38
N VAL A 24 -27.57 42.84 -23.21
CA VAL A 24 -28.43 42.08 -24.14
C VAL A 24 -29.12 40.92 -23.40
N SER A 25 -30.30 41.16 -22.84
CA SER A 25 -31.25 40.09 -22.48
C SER A 25 -31.93 39.57 -23.75
N LEU A 26 -31.30 38.62 -24.43
CA LEU A 26 -31.99 37.75 -25.39
C LEU A 26 -32.55 36.55 -24.62
N SER A 27 -33.80 36.69 -24.16
CA SER A 27 -34.63 35.57 -23.74
C SER A 27 -34.97 34.70 -24.95
N ILE A 28 -34.04 33.84 -25.34
CA ILE A 28 -34.31 32.69 -26.21
C ILE A 28 -34.60 31.54 -25.26
N GLY A 29 -35.89 31.23 -25.10
CA GLY A 29 -36.38 30.06 -24.39
C GLY A 29 -36.00 28.77 -25.12
N ASN A 30 -34.72 28.41 -25.07
CA ASN A 30 -34.27 27.04 -25.26
C ASN A 30 -34.03 26.48 -23.87
N ALA A 31 -35.04 25.80 -23.32
CA ALA A 31 -34.80 24.91 -22.20
C ALA A 31 -33.65 23.97 -22.62
N PRO A 32 -32.56 23.84 -21.82
CA PRO A 32 -31.49 22.91 -22.14
C PRO A 32 -32.12 21.53 -22.21
N GLN A 33 -32.25 21.00 -23.43
CA GLN A 33 -32.55 19.60 -23.65
C GLN A 33 -31.33 18.85 -23.10
N PHE A 34 -31.41 18.45 -21.83
CA PHE A 34 -30.53 17.44 -21.29
C PHE A 34 -30.62 16.25 -22.24
N PRO A 35 -29.51 15.83 -22.87
CA PRO A 35 -29.54 14.60 -23.65
C PRO A 35 -30.06 13.49 -22.73
N PRO A 36 -30.93 12.59 -23.23
CA PRO A 36 -31.47 11.52 -22.42
C PRO A 36 -30.32 10.77 -21.73
N PRO A 37 -30.40 10.53 -20.41
CA PRO A 37 -29.37 9.79 -19.69
C PRO A 37 -29.33 8.35 -20.21
N GLY A 38 -28.21 7.96 -20.81
CA GLY A 38 -28.01 6.67 -21.50
C GLY A 38 -27.99 6.90 -22.99
N PHE A 39 -26.85 6.83 -23.68
CA PHE A 39 -26.10 5.61 -24.00
C PHE A 39 -24.59 5.91 -24.17
N GLY A 40 -24.01 6.72 -23.29
CA GLY A 40 -22.54 6.75 -23.17
C GLY A 40 -22.06 5.39 -22.64
N PRO A 41 -20.90 4.86 -23.10
CA PRO A 41 -20.28 3.71 -22.47
C PRO A 41 -20.24 3.96 -20.96
N ARG A 42 -20.92 3.12 -20.17
CA ARG A 42 -20.87 3.22 -18.71
C ARG A 42 -19.41 2.98 -18.33
N GLU A 43 -18.75 4.00 -17.79
CA GLU A 43 -17.46 3.81 -17.16
C GLU A 43 -17.67 2.78 -16.04
N PRO A 44 -16.89 1.69 -16.00
CA PRO A 44 -17.02 0.71 -14.94
C PRO A 44 -16.76 1.42 -13.61
N ILE A 45 -17.74 1.41 -12.72
CA ILE A 45 -17.56 1.83 -11.34
C ILE A 45 -16.67 0.78 -10.69
N THR A 46 -15.36 1.00 -10.73
CA THR A 46 -14.38 0.14 -10.06
C THR A 46 -14.29 0.60 -8.61
N THR A 47 -15.10 0.01 -7.73
CA THR A 47 -14.93 0.17 -6.28
C THR A 47 -13.68 -0.60 -5.86
N PHE A 48 -12.63 0.14 -5.51
CA PHE A 48 -11.39 -0.44 -5.02
C PHE A 48 -11.57 -0.91 -3.58
N VAL A 49 -11.45 -2.21 -3.36
CA VAL A 49 -11.47 -2.81 -2.02
C VAL A 49 -10.02 -3.06 -1.61
N SER A 50 -9.57 -2.33 -0.59
CA SER A 50 -8.25 -2.56 0.01
C SER A 50 -8.24 -3.92 0.70
N ALA A 51 -7.18 -4.70 0.49
CA ALA A 51 -7.00 -6.00 1.13
C ALA A 51 -6.49 -5.91 2.59
N LEU A 52 -6.28 -4.68 3.07
CA LEU A 52 -5.86 -4.37 4.42
C LEU A 52 -6.95 -3.57 5.14
N PRO A 53 -7.10 -3.73 6.46
CA PRO A 53 -8.03 -2.90 7.20
C PRO A 53 -7.62 -1.42 7.12
N PRO A 54 -8.56 -0.47 7.29
CA PRO A 54 -8.23 0.94 7.37
C PRO A 54 -7.14 1.22 8.41
N THR A 55 -6.19 2.10 8.07
CA THR A 55 -5.10 2.46 9.01
C THR A 55 -5.46 3.73 9.76
N PRO A 56 -5.37 3.76 11.10
CA PRO A 56 -5.62 4.97 11.89
C PRO A 56 -4.47 6.02 11.78
N TYR A 57 -3.77 6.06 10.65
CA TYR A 57 -2.59 6.91 10.47
C TYR A 57 -2.99 8.37 10.16
N GLU A 58 -2.57 9.27 11.03
CA GLU A 58 -2.76 10.71 10.90
C GLU A 58 -1.42 11.44 10.87
N GLU A 59 -1.00 11.88 9.68
CA GLU A 59 0.23 12.62 9.46
C GLU A 59 0.33 13.94 10.25
N GLN A 60 -0.80 14.48 10.70
CA GLN A 60 -0.89 15.70 11.52
C GLN A 60 -0.57 15.42 13.00
N LYS A 61 -0.79 14.19 13.48
CA LYS A 61 -0.54 13.78 14.87
C LYS A 61 0.93 13.42 15.12
N GLU A 62 1.76 13.43 14.08
CA GLU A 62 3.19 13.22 14.21
C GLU A 62 3.88 14.47 14.79
N LEU A 63 3.69 14.66 16.09
CA LEU A 63 4.16 15.81 16.89
C LEU A 63 5.69 15.82 17.16
N GLY A 64 6.47 15.03 16.43
CA GLY A 64 7.91 14.95 16.63
C GLY A 64 8.67 16.01 15.82
N ASP A 65 9.74 16.54 16.40
CA ASP A 65 10.74 17.40 15.74
C ASP A 65 11.47 16.75 14.54
N SER A 66 11.08 15.53 14.14
CA SER A 66 11.40 14.97 12.82
C SER A 66 10.67 15.79 11.75
N LYS A 67 11.26 16.98 11.49
CA LYS A 67 10.91 17.91 10.42
C LYS A 67 10.74 17.09 9.16
N ARG A 68 9.56 17.19 8.54
CA ARG A 68 9.31 16.65 7.21
C ARG A 68 10.43 17.14 6.30
N THR A 69 11.35 16.24 5.96
CA THR A 69 12.48 16.56 5.10
C THR A 69 11.94 16.89 3.71
N LEU A 70 12.60 17.80 3.01
CA LEU A 70 12.19 18.15 1.64
C LEU A 70 12.15 16.92 0.73
N THR A 71 13.08 15.99 0.94
CA THR A 71 13.15 14.70 0.23
C THR A 71 11.92 13.83 0.50
N TYR A 72 11.46 13.74 1.74
CA TYR A 72 10.24 13.02 2.08
C TYR A 72 9.01 13.59 1.34
N VAL A 73 8.84 14.92 1.34
CA VAL A 73 7.73 15.59 0.64
C VAL A 73 7.79 15.34 -0.87
N GLN A 74 8.98 15.38 -1.47
CA GLN A 74 9.16 15.04 -2.89
C GLN A 74 8.79 13.58 -3.19
N VAL A 75 9.08 12.65 -2.28
CA VAL A 75 8.65 11.26 -2.43
C VAL A 75 7.13 11.14 -2.33
N GLN A 76 6.49 11.83 -1.38
CA GLN A 76 5.02 11.88 -1.28
C GLN A 76 4.38 12.36 -2.60
N GLN A 77 4.91 13.44 -3.20
CA GLN A 77 4.44 13.92 -4.51
C GLN A 77 4.60 12.87 -5.61
N LYS A 78 5.71 12.11 -5.62
CA LYS A 78 5.92 11.02 -6.58
C LYS A 78 4.92 9.87 -6.38
N VAL A 79 4.59 9.54 -5.13
CA VAL A 79 3.59 8.53 -4.78
C VAL A 79 2.20 8.93 -5.29
N LEU A 80 1.81 10.19 -5.09
CA LEU A 80 0.54 10.74 -5.59
C LEU A 80 0.49 10.78 -7.11
N LYS A 81 1.56 11.27 -7.76
CA LYS A 81 1.65 11.27 -9.22
C LYS A 81 1.58 9.87 -9.83
N TYR A 82 2.10 8.86 -9.12
CA TYR A 82 1.98 7.49 -9.58
C TYR A 82 0.52 7.01 -9.54
N LEU A 83 -0.23 7.35 -8.48
CA LEU A 83 -1.68 7.04 -8.39
C LEU A 83 -2.50 7.67 -9.51
N GLU A 84 -2.13 8.86 -9.98
CA GLU A 84 -2.82 9.49 -11.12
C GLU A 84 -2.65 8.70 -12.42
N THR A 85 -1.57 7.92 -12.54
CA THR A 85 -1.21 7.22 -13.78
C THR A 85 -1.39 5.71 -13.72
N GLN A 86 -1.50 5.14 -12.52
CA GLN A 86 -1.46 3.71 -12.27
C GLN A 86 -2.44 3.34 -11.16
N SER A 87 -3.03 2.14 -11.27
CA SER A 87 -3.91 1.60 -10.24
C SER A 87 -3.16 1.41 -8.91
N PRO A 88 -3.79 1.63 -7.75
CA PRO A 88 -3.18 1.35 -6.45
C PRO A 88 -2.65 -0.09 -6.32
N HIS A 89 -3.28 -1.07 -6.98
CA HIS A 89 -2.86 -2.47 -6.97
C HIS A 89 -1.61 -2.76 -7.82
N SER A 90 -1.18 -1.81 -8.66
CA SER A 90 0.02 -1.99 -9.49
C SER A 90 1.32 -1.70 -8.74
N LEU A 91 1.24 -1.28 -7.47
CA LEU A 91 2.43 -1.07 -6.65
C LEU A 91 3.19 -2.38 -6.53
N ASN A 92 4.44 -2.36 -6.94
CA ASN A 92 5.35 -3.48 -6.77
C ASN A 92 6.43 -3.15 -5.74
N SER A 93 7.03 -4.18 -5.16
CA SER A 93 8.09 -4.05 -4.16
C SER A 93 9.29 -3.23 -4.64
N ARG A 94 9.58 -3.21 -5.95
CA ARG A 94 10.70 -2.43 -6.49
C ARG A 94 10.41 -0.94 -6.45
N GLN A 95 9.20 -0.55 -6.79
CA GLN A 95 8.75 0.83 -6.75
C GLN A 95 8.68 1.32 -5.30
N ALA A 96 8.10 0.53 -4.40
CA ALA A 96 8.05 0.82 -2.97
C ALA A 96 9.46 0.99 -2.37
N ARG A 97 10.40 0.09 -2.71
CA ARG A 97 11.82 0.24 -2.35
C ARG A 97 12.40 1.54 -2.89
N THR A 98 12.20 1.84 -4.18
CA THR A 98 12.78 3.03 -4.82
C THR A 98 12.33 4.31 -4.12
N TRP A 99 11.05 4.39 -3.74
CA TRP A 99 10.53 5.50 -2.96
C TRP A 99 11.12 5.55 -1.57
N THR A 100 11.22 4.41 -0.88
CA THR A 100 11.82 4.32 0.46
C THR A 100 13.26 4.83 0.44
N GLN A 101 14.08 4.36 -0.50
CA GLN A 101 15.46 4.84 -0.67
C GLN A 101 15.56 6.34 -0.97
N ALA A 102 14.59 6.90 -1.69
CA ALA A 102 14.59 8.30 -2.09
C ALA A 102 14.21 9.27 -0.95
N ILE A 103 13.72 8.77 0.18
CA ILE A 103 13.47 9.60 1.37
C ILE A 103 14.79 10.12 1.95
N ASP A 104 15.83 9.29 1.90
CA ASP A 104 17.11 9.58 2.52
C ASP A 104 17.76 10.85 1.93
N SER A 105 17.87 11.87 2.77
CA SER A 105 18.46 13.16 2.42
C SER A 105 19.98 13.14 2.37
N THR A 106 20.62 12.13 2.98
CA THR A 106 22.09 12.03 3.06
C THR A 106 22.72 11.46 1.79
N GLY A 107 21.91 10.81 0.94
CA GLY A 107 22.36 10.20 -0.30
C GLY A 107 22.90 8.78 -0.15
N SER A 108 22.93 8.21 1.06
CA SER A 108 23.29 6.80 1.29
C SER A 108 22.24 5.81 0.79
N LYS A 109 21.03 6.29 0.47
CA LYS A 109 19.85 5.50 0.06
C LYS A 109 19.39 4.53 1.14
N THR A 110 19.66 4.86 2.40
CA THR A 110 19.30 4.08 3.58
C THR A 110 18.63 5.03 4.59
N PRO A 111 17.35 5.37 4.39
CA PRO A 111 16.64 6.25 5.33
C PRO A 111 16.60 5.64 6.72
N ARG A 112 16.29 6.45 7.73
CA ARG A 112 16.10 5.93 9.09
C ARG A 112 14.86 5.03 9.14
N ALA A 113 14.84 4.09 10.09
CA ALA A 113 13.76 3.13 10.23
C ALA A 113 12.40 3.81 10.48
N ASP A 114 12.38 4.90 11.25
CA ASP A 114 11.18 5.72 11.50
C ASP A 114 10.66 6.38 10.22
N GLU A 115 11.55 6.92 9.39
CA GLU A 115 11.17 7.53 8.10
C GLU A 115 10.62 6.51 7.10
N ALA A 116 11.25 5.33 7.01
CA ALA A 116 10.79 4.24 6.15
C ALA A 116 9.41 3.72 6.58
N LEU A 117 9.20 3.55 7.88
CA LEU A 117 7.92 3.15 8.46
C LEU A 117 6.83 4.20 8.21
N ARG A 118 7.16 5.48 8.36
CA ARG A 118 6.28 6.62 8.08
C ARG A 118 5.83 6.64 6.62
N LEU A 119 6.74 6.42 5.66
CA LEU A 119 6.36 6.30 4.25
C LEU A 119 5.43 5.11 4.00
N CYS A 120 5.68 3.95 4.63
CA CYS A 120 4.79 2.79 4.50
C CYS A 120 3.35 3.11 4.90
N TYR A 121 3.16 3.76 6.06
CA TYR A 121 1.83 4.17 6.49
C TYR A 121 1.21 5.26 5.62
N TYR A 122 2.03 6.20 5.12
CA TYR A 122 1.57 7.18 4.16
C TYR A 122 1.06 6.51 2.87
N MET A 123 1.82 5.59 2.28
CA MET A 123 1.39 4.82 1.09
C MET A 123 0.07 4.09 1.37
N ARG A 124 -0.05 3.43 2.53
CA ARG A 124 -1.30 2.77 2.93
C ARG A 124 -2.49 3.72 3.01
N LYS A 125 -2.30 4.92 3.56
CA LYS A 125 -3.33 5.95 3.61
C LYS A 125 -3.76 6.44 2.23
N GLN A 126 -2.88 6.42 1.24
CA GLN A 126 -3.23 6.77 -0.14
C GLN A 126 -3.92 5.64 -0.91
N GLY A 127 -4.19 4.50 -0.27
CA GLY A 127 -4.89 3.36 -0.88
C GLY A 127 -3.98 2.26 -1.42
N TYR A 128 -2.66 2.35 -1.25
CA TYR A 128 -1.77 1.24 -1.59
C TYR A 128 -1.83 0.15 -0.52
N ASP A 129 -1.92 -1.10 -0.93
CA ASP A 129 -1.85 -2.22 0.02
C ASP A 129 -0.39 -2.52 0.39
N SER A 130 0.19 -1.68 1.24
CA SER A 130 1.49 -1.86 1.85
C SER A 130 1.36 -1.91 3.36
N TYR A 131 2.14 -2.75 4.04
CA TYR A 131 2.08 -2.86 5.50
C TYR A 131 3.46 -3.12 6.08
N SER A 132 3.56 -2.94 7.40
CA SER A 132 4.75 -3.23 8.17
C SER A 132 4.50 -4.36 9.16
N LYS A 133 5.54 -5.14 9.45
CA LYS A 133 5.57 -6.09 10.54
C LYS A 133 6.85 -5.85 11.34
N ILE A 134 6.69 -5.55 12.62
CA ILE A 134 7.80 -5.36 13.55
C ILE A 134 8.08 -6.71 14.22
N GLN A 135 9.32 -7.20 14.11
CA GLN A 135 9.76 -8.44 14.73
C GLN A 135 11.09 -8.19 15.44
N ASP A 136 11.11 -8.44 16.75
CA ASP A 136 12.25 -8.21 17.62
C ASP A 136 12.78 -6.76 17.51
N THR A 137 13.90 -6.59 16.80
CA THR A 137 14.57 -5.31 16.56
C THR A 137 14.53 -4.88 15.10
N THR A 138 13.71 -5.54 14.27
CA THR A 138 13.64 -5.31 12.82
C THR A 138 12.26 -4.85 12.39
N ILE A 139 12.22 -3.88 11.48
CA ILE A 139 11.04 -3.55 10.70
C ILE A 139 11.11 -4.29 9.36
N ASN A 140 10.04 -4.99 9.02
CA ASN A 140 9.85 -5.61 7.72
C ASN A 140 8.70 -4.88 7.01
N LEU A 141 8.94 -4.34 5.82
CA LEU A 141 7.93 -3.65 5.02
C LEU A 141 7.57 -4.50 3.80
N TYR A 142 6.28 -4.67 3.57
CA TYR A 142 5.71 -5.56 2.57
C TYR A 142 4.76 -4.80 1.65
N VAL A 143 4.70 -5.23 0.40
CA VAL A 143 3.58 -4.96 -0.50
C VAL A 143 2.71 -6.21 -0.52
N VAL A 144 1.42 -6.02 -0.31
CA VAL A 144 0.43 -7.10 -0.31
C VAL A 144 0.33 -7.73 -1.68
N ASN A 145 0.32 -9.06 -1.70
CA ASN A 145 -0.15 -9.81 -2.85
C ASN A 145 -1.69 -9.91 -2.79
N GLN A 146 -2.37 -9.24 -3.73
CA GLN A 146 -3.83 -9.22 -3.82
C GLN A 146 -4.42 -10.60 -4.09
N ASP A 147 -3.65 -11.46 -4.77
CA ASP A 147 -4.09 -12.80 -5.14
C ASP A 147 -4.11 -13.75 -3.93
N SER A 148 -3.58 -13.31 -2.78
CA SER A 148 -3.61 -14.07 -1.53
C SER A 148 -4.42 -13.36 -0.46
N CYS A 149 -5.25 -14.12 0.25
CA CYS A 149 -5.93 -13.68 1.45
C CYS A 149 -5.06 -13.78 2.71
N THR A 150 -3.94 -14.51 2.65
CA THR A 150 -3.08 -14.77 3.80
C THR A 150 -1.96 -13.74 3.87
N ARG A 151 -1.90 -12.99 4.98
CA ARG A 151 -0.89 -11.94 5.21
C ARG A 151 0.35 -12.52 5.87
N ASP A 152 1.25 -13.08 5.06
CA ASP A 152 2.49 -13.66 5.56
C ASP A 152 3.71 -13.36 4.66
N PRO A 153 4.94 -13.55 5.16
CA PRO A 153 6.15 -13.30 4.38
C PRO A 153 6.36 -14.21 3.16
N ARG A 154 5.54 -15.25 2.99
CA ARG A 154 5.63 -16.21 1.86
C ARG A 154 4.75 -15.76 0.70
N HIS A 155 3.61 -15.14 0.99
CA HIS A 155 2.64 -14.68 0.01
C HIS A 155 2.85 -13.21 -0.36
N ASP A 156 3.14 -12.37 0.63
CA ASP A 156 3.35 -10.93 0.42
C ASP A 156 4.81 -10.62 0.07
N HIS A 157 5.01 -9.52 -0.65
CA HIS A 157 6.30 -9.20 -1.23
C HIS A 157 7.11 -8.27 -0.32
N LEU A 158 8.05 -8.84 0.44
CA LEU A 158 9.02 -8.09 1.24
C LEU A 158 9.83 -7.16 0.33
N TYR A 159 9.83 -5.87 0.65
CA TYR A 159 10.60 -4.87 -0.09
C TYR A 159 11.68 -4.17 0.71
N TRP A 160 11.58 -4.20 2.03
CA TRP A 160 12.51 -3.55 2.94
C TRP A 160 12.60 -4.30 4.27
N LYS A 161 13.81 -4.53 4.77
CA LYS A 161 14.08 -5.01 6.13
C LYS A 161 15.19 -4.18 6.74
N GLN A 162 14.96 -3.66 7.93
CA GLN A 162 15.93 -2.78 8.59
C GLN A 162 15.91 -2.97 10.10
N ASN A 163 17.09 -2.96 10.71
CA ASN A 163 17.24 -2.95 12.16
C ASN A 163 16.91 -1.55 12.71
N ILE A 164 15.99 -1.49 13.68
CA ILE A 164 15.47 -0.24 14.26
C ILE A 164 16.54 0.48 15.08
N ALA A 165 17.38 -0.28 15.81
CA ALA A 165 18.38 0.28 16.71
C ALA A 165 19.59 0.82 15.93
N THR A 166 20.06 0.07 14.92
CA THR A 166 21.26 0.45 14.16
C THR A 166 20.96 1.22 12.89
N ASN A 167 19.71 1.25 12.43
CA ASN A 167 19.29 1.72 11.10
C ASN A 167 19.97 0.96 9.94
N GLU A 168 20.59 -0.19 10.19
CA GLU A 168 21.21 -1.01 9.15
C GLU A 168 20.13 -1.75 8.34
N VAL A 169 20.22 -1.65 7.02
CA VAL A 169 19.27 -2.30 6.10
C VAL A 169 19.74 -3.72 5.80
N GLU A 170 19.08 -4.70 6.41
CA GLU A 170 19.40 -6.12 6.25
C GLU A 170 18.94 -6.68 4.90
N PHE A 171 17.85 -6.14 4.33
CA PHE A 171 17.33 -6.58 3.02
C PHE A 171 16.63 -5.46 2.27
N MET A 172 16.81 -5.47 0.95
CA MET A 172 16.05 -4.64 0.01
C MET A 172 15.63 -5.48 -1.20
N ALA A 173 14.40 -5.29 -1.71
CA ALA A 173 13.95 -5.95 -2.93
C ALA A 173 14.92 -5.69 -4.11
N PRO A 174 15.23 -6.66 -4.97
CA PRO A 174 16.24 -6.51 -6.02
C PRO A 174 15.89 -5.40 -7.03
N SER A 175 16.91 -4.67 -7.51
CA SER A 175 16.74 -3.63 -8.54
C SER A 175 16.34 -4.24 -9.88
N PRO A 176 15.59 -3.52 -10.74
CA PRO A 176 15.40 -3.93 -12.12
C PRO A 176 16.76 -4.10 -12.81
N GLY A 177 17.02 -5.26 -13.41
CA GLY A 177 18.29 -5.54 -14.07
C GLY A 177 19.36 -6.21 -13.19
N ALA A 178 19.17 -6.26 -11.86
CA ALA A 178 19.95 -7.12 -10.97
C ALA A 178 19.51 -8.59 -11.07
N ARG A 179 19.15 -9.04 -12.28
CA ARG A 179 19.07 -10.46 -12.57
C ARG A 179 20.47 -10.98 -12.32
N SER A 180 20.63 -11.66 -11.19
CA SER A 180 21.81 -12.44 -10.83
C SER A 180 22.39 -12.99 -12.11
N ALA A 181 23.59 -12.52 -12.49
CA ALA A 181 24.31 -12.92 -13.69
C ALA A 181 24.80 -14.37 -13.56
N ARG A 182 23.94 -15.26 -13.07
CA ARG A 182 24.11 -16.70 -12.91
C ARG A 182 23.21 -17.42 -13.92
N ARG A 183 23.34 -17.05 -15.19
CA ARG A 183 23.16 -18.02 -16.27
C ARG A 183 24.56 -18.33 -16.78
N ASN A 184 25.06 -19.51 -16.42
CA ASN A 184 26.28 -20.16 -16.95
C ASN A 184 27.63 -19.87 -16.27
N ALA A 185 27.69 -19.72 -14.94
CA ALA A 185 28.93 -20.07 -14.23
C ALA A 185 28.77 -21.51 -13.70
N VAL A 186 29.38 -22.46 -14.42
CA VAL A 186 29.49 -23.86 -14.00
C VAL A 186 30.27 -23.88 -12.68
N PRO A 187 29.75 -24.46 -11.58
CA PRO A 187 30.54 -24.66 -10.39
C PRO A 187 31.49 -25.82 -10.66
N ASN A 188 32.77 -25.52 -10.87
CA ASN A 188 33.81 -26.49 -10.63
C ASN A 188 34.22 -26.39 -9.15
N VAL A 189 34.43 -27.56 -8.53
CA VAL A 189 35.04 -27.78 -7.21
C VAL A 189 34.10 -27.71 -5.99
N GLU A 190 33.42 -28.85 -5.75
CA GLU A 190 33.59 -29.70 -4.55
C GLU A 190 34.22 -29.05 -3.30
N MET A 191 33.45 -28.89 -2.21
CA MET A 191 33.89 -29.07 -0.80
C MET A 191 32.72 -28.91 0.19
N LEU A 192 32.15 -30.06 0.54
CA LEU A 192 31.97 -30.55 1.92
C LEU A 192 31.63 -29.55 3.04
N PHE A 193 30.36 -29.48 3.43
CA PHE A 193 29.95 -29.34 4.84
C PHE A 193 28.66 -30.14 5.11
N GLN A 194 28.85 -31.38 5.56
CA GLN A 194 27.98 -32.09 6.52
C GLN A 194 28.05 -31.30 7.85
N THR A 195 27.11 -31.22 8.81
CA THR A 195 26.03 -32.07 9.34
C THR A 195 25.39 -31.31 10.53
N PHE A 196 24.33 -31.86 11.15
CA PHE A 196 23.60 -31.45 12.39
C PHE A 196 22.38 -30.54 12.13
N ASP A 197 21.12 -30.88 12.41
CA ASP A 197 20.56 -31.91 13.30
C ASP A 197 19.31 -32.59 12.70
N ARG A 198 19.27 -33.92 12.82
CA ARG A 198 18.13 -34.79 12.53
C ARG A 198 18.02 -35.82 13.65
N SER A 199 17.04 -35.64 14.53
CA SER A 199 16.40 -36.67 15.38
C SER A 199 15.40 -35.99 16.33
N ASN A 200 14.25 -36.53 16.74
CA ASN A 200 13.44 -37.69 16.36
C ASN A 200 12.12 -37.61 17.18
N SER A 201 10.97 -37.98 16.60
CA SER A 201 9.77 -38.65 17.20
C SER A 201 8.54 -38.33 16.31
N LEU A 202 7.98 -39.24 15.51
CA LEU A 202 7.19 -40.46 15.85
C LEU A 202 6.17 -40.18 16.96
N SER A 203 4.86 -40.40 16.86
CA SER A 203 3.95 -40.89 15.83
C SER A 203 2.54 -40.58 16.36
N SER A 204 1.60 -40.21 15.51
CA SER A 204 0.17 -40.46 15.75
C SER A 204 -0.54 -40.53 14.40
N SER A 205 -0.60 -41.76 13.89
CA SER A 205 -1.49 -42.16 12.81
C SER A 205 -2.90 -42.30 13.36
N ALA A 206 -3.80 -41.42 12.94
CA ALA A 206 -5.22 -41.70 12.91
C ALA A 206 -5.72 -41.31 11.51
N ALA A 207 -6.46 -42.23 10.90
CA ALA A 207 -6.91 -42.19 9.52
C ALA A 207 -7.63 -40.87 9.17
N ALA A 208 -7.07 -40.11 8.23
CA ALA A 208 -7.77 -39.06 7.50
C ALA A 208 -7.08 -38.90 6.15
N GLY A 209 -7.86 -38.81 5.07
CA GLY A 209 -7.46 -39.05 3.68
C GLY A 209 -6.17 -38.39 3.21
N ASN A 210 -5.64 -38.94 2.12
CA ASN A 210 -4.47 -38.51 1.34
C ASN A 210 -4.69 -37.13 0.68
N TYR A 211 -5.07 -36.13 1.47
CA TYR A 211 -5.19 -34.76 1.00
C TYR A 211 -3.80 -34.16 0.94
N THR A 212 -3.49 -33.53 -0.19
CA THR A 212 -2.22 -32.82 -0.33
C THR A 212 -2.15 -31.72 0.73
N THR A 213 -0.98 -31.48 1.31
CA THR A 213 -0.75 -30.39 2.27
C THR A 213 -1.23 -29.03 1.72
N GLY A 214 -1.24 -28.87 0.39
CA GLY A 214 -1.79 -27.72 -0.31
C GLY A 214 -3.31 -27.55 -0.17
N GLN A 215 -4.09 -28.62 -0.35
CA GLN A 215 -5.56 -28.57 -0.23
C GLN A 215 -6.01 -28.19 1.19
N ARG A 216 -5.34 -28.72 2.23
CA ARG A 216 -5.64 -28.34 3.62
C ARG A 216 -5.32 -26.87 3.91
N ALA A 217 -4.25 -26.35 3.32
CA ALA A 217 -3.89 -24.94 3.46
C ALA A 217 -4.90 -24.01 2.75
N ALA A 218 -5.40 -24.42 1.58
CA ALA A 218 -6.41 -23.66 0.84
C ALA A 218 -7.74 -23.57 1.60
N ILE A 219 -8.20 -24.68 2.20
CA ILE A 219 -9.43 -24.69 3.01
C ILE A 219 -9.27 -23.82 4.26
N ALA A 220 -8.14 -23.94 4.97
CA ALA A 220 -7.88 -23.09 6.14
C ALA A 220 -7.83 -21.59 5.80
N ALA A 221 -7.30 -21.24 4.62
CA ALA A 221 -7.27 -19.86 4.14
C ALA A 221 -8.67 -19.34 3.77
N ALA A 222 -9.50 -20.16 3.13
CA ALA A 222 -10.89 -19.83 2.82
C ALA A 222 -11.75 -19.67 4.09
N GLU A 223 -11.57 -20.54 5.09
CA GLU A 223 -12.22 -20.43 6.40
C GLU A 223 -11.85 -19.13 7.11
N ALA A 224 -10.58 -18.73 7.04
CA ALA A 224 -10.13 -17.45 7.60
C ALA A 224 -10.77 -16.24 6.90
N CYS A 225 -10.99 -16.29 5.58
CA CYS A 225 -11.71 -15.23 4.86
C CYS A 225 -13.14 -15.07 5.37
N VAL A 226 -13.88 -16.18 5.49
CA VAL A 226 -15.26 -16.17 6.00
C VAL A 226 -15.30 -15.58 7.41
N GLN A 227 -14.35 -15.95 8.27
CA GLN A 227 -14.27 -15.43 9.63
C GLN A 227 -14.01 -13.91 9.66
N ILE A 228 -13.09 -13.42 8.83
CA ILE A 228 -12.81 -11.97 8.73
C ILE A 228 -14.06 -11.22 8.25
N GLN A 229 -14.83 -11.79 7.34
CA GLN A 229 -16.01 -11.17 6.78
C GLN A 229 -17.19 -11.12 7.77
N LEU A 230 -17.31 -12.15 8.62
CA LEU A 230 -18.23 -12.16 9.76
C LEU A 230 -17.88 -11.14 10.86
N GLU A 231 -16.61 -10.75 10.96
CA GLU A 231 -16.17 -9.77 11.97
C GLU A 231 -16.28 -8.31 11.50
N GLN A 232 -16.51 -8.05 10.21
CA GLN A 232 -16.62 -6.69 9.64
C GLN A 232 -18.08 -6.18 9.64
N GLU A 233 -18.43 -5.20 10.49
CA GLU A 233 -19.67 -4.42 10.35
C GLU A 233 -19.45 -3.13 9.52
N PRO A 234 -20.37 -2.78 8.58
CA PRO A 234 -21.56 -3.53 8.17
C PRO A 234 -21.21 -4.71 7.25
N HIS A 235 -21.89 -5.84 7.43
CA HIS A 235 -21.67 -7.04 6.63
C HIS A 235 -22.18 -6.85 5.20
N ASP A 236 -21.34 -7.10 4.21
CA ASP A 236 -21.76 -7.23 2.82
C ASP A 236 -22.27 -8.67 2.59
N PRO A 237 -23.59 -8.88 2.45
CA PRO A 237 -24.17 -10.22 2.34
C PRO A 237 -23.73 -10.93 1.05
N ASP A 238 -23.46 -10.19 -0.02
CA ASP A 238 -23.07 -10.77 -1.31
C ASP A 238 -21.64 -11.30 -1.25
N ALA A 239 -20.75 -10.54 -0.60
CA ALA A 239 -19.36 -10.93 -0.44
C ALA A 239 -19.18 -12.11 0.53
N LEU A 240 -20.00 -12.18 1.60
CA LEU A 240 -20.05 -13.35 2.48
C LEU A 240 -20.59 -14.59 1.75
N ALA A 241 -21.64 -14.44 0.93
CA ALA A 241 -22.18 -15.56 0.14
C ALA A 241 -21.15 -16.12 -0.85
N ALA A 242 -20.38 -15.26 -1.53
CA ALA A 242 -19.31 -15.67 -2.43
C ALA A 242 -18.18 -16.42 -1.70
N ALA A 243 -17.79 -15.97 -0.50
CA ALA A 243 -16.78 -16.66 0.31
C ALA A 243 -17.24 -18.05 0.79
N ILE A 244 -18.51 -18.18 1.17
CA ILE A 244 -19.12 -19.47 1.55
C ILE A 244 -19.17 -20.41 0.35
N GLN A 245 -19.64 -19.94 -0.82
CA GLN A 245 -19.70 -20.76 -2.03
C GLN A 245 -18.32 -21.28 -2.44
N HIS A 246 -17.29 -20.43 -2.41
CA HIS A 246 -15.92 -20.85 -2.72
C HIS A 246 -15.39 -21.91 -1.74
N LEU A 247 -15.77 -21.82 -0.46
CA LEU A 247 -15.42 -22.82 0.55
C LEU A 247 -16.14 -24.16 0.31
N GLU A 248 -17.38 -24.14 -0.17
CA GLU A 248 -18.12 -25.34 -0.59
C GLU A 248 -17.48 -26.00 -1.82
N GLU A 249 -17.12 -25.21 -2.85
CA GLU A 249 -16.44 -25.70 -4.04
C GLU A 249 -15.10 -26.40 -3.68
N LEU A 250 -14.29 -25.80 -2.81
CA LEU A 250 -13.05 -26.41 -2.31
C LEU A 250 -13.26 -27.70 -1.50
N ARG A 251 -14.43 -27.87 -0.88
CA ARG A 251 -14.78 -29.08 -0.13
C ARG A 251 -15.34 -30.18 -1.04
N ASP A 252 -16.06 -29.82 -2.09
CA ASP A 252 -16.58 -30.77 -3.08
C ASP A 252 -15.48 -31.35 -3.99
N GLU A 253 -14.35 -30.64 -4.13
CA GLU A 253 -13.14 -31.14 -4.80
C GLU A 253 -12.31 -32.15 -3.96
N LEU A 254 -12.73 -32.47 -2.73
CA LEU A 254 -12.09 -33.44 -1.81
C LEU A 254 -12.72 -34.84 -1.86
#